data_AF-A0A1Y2WIZ3-F1
#
_entry.id   AF-A0A1Y2WIZ3-F1
#
_cell.length_a   1.000
_cell.length_b   1.000
_cell.length_c   1.000
_cell.angle_alpha   90.00
_cell.angle_beta   90.00
_cell.angle_gamma   90.00
#
_symmetry.space_group_name_H-M   'P 1'
#
loop_
_entity.id
_entity.type
_entity.pdbx_description
1 polymer ?
#
loop_
_entity_poly.entity_id
_entity_poly.type
_entity_poly.pdbx_seq_one_letter_code
_entity_poly.pdbx_strand_id
1 'polypeptide(L)'
;MFFKLLTLAAATTAATIPRDALVPSAEYIWQVTSWQAGLSHGNPEAPITAWYAFSISAAEFGDNSSHIPAFAARCTGDADGRPLSSNLSSCSFETTGSASESIVSARVLPNDEFSQAHIAVYYVLHSDDETKTTRNFTVTIVEDWARERPPHNFTVKPDEVEI
;
A
#
# COMPACT_ATOMS: atom_id res chain seq x y z
N MET A 1 62.43 21.42 -14.49
CA MET A 1 60.99 21.54 -14.79
C MET A 1 60.25 20.94 -13.61
N PHE A 2 59.69 21.76 -12.72
CA PHE A 2 59.06 21.31 -11.47
C PHE A 2 57.57 21.06 -11.70
N PHE A 3 57.12 19.81 -11.62
CA PHE A 3 55.70 19.45 -11.63
C PHE A 3 55.17 19.50 -10.18
N LYS A 4 54.34 20.50 -9.86
CA LYS A 4 53.57 20.51 -8.61
C LYS A 4 52.35 19.60 -8.78
N LEU A 5 52.32 18.48 -8.06
CA LEU A 5 51.09 17.70 -7.86
C LEU A 5 50.17 18.47 -6.90
N LEU A 6 48.96 18.78 -7.34
CA LEU A 6 47.87 19.25 -6.50
C LEU A 6 47.08 18.02 -6.02
N THR A 7 47.09 17.73 -4.73
CA THR A 7 46.29 16.65 -4.13
C THR A 7 44.94 17.23 -3.70
N LEU A 8 43.85 16.88 -4.39
CA LEU A 8 42.49 17.18 -3.95
C LEU A 8 42.07 16.13 -2.91
N ALA A 9 41.92 16.53 -1.65
CA ALA A 9 41.26 15.70 -0.64
C ALA A 9 39.74 15.88 -0.79
N ALA A 10 39.05 14.83 -1.25
CA ALA A 10 37.59 14.79 -1.25
C ALA A 10 37.09 14.51 0.17
N ALA A 11 36.47 15.51 0.81
CA ALA A 11 35.79 15.32 2.08
C ALA A 11 34.46 14.57 1.82
N THR A 12 34.44 13.27 2.09
CA THR A 12 33.19 12.51 2.18
C THR A 12 32.48 12.89 3.47
N THR A 13 31.52 13.81 3.39
CA THR A 13 30.54 13.99 4.46
C THR A 13 29.65 12.75 4.48
N ALA A 14 29.89 11.85 5.44
CA ALA A 14 28.90 10.85 5.80
C ALA A 14 27.66 11.63 6.27
N ALA A 15 26.60 11.62 5.45
CA ALA A 15 25.32 12.14 5.84
C ALA A 15 24.74 11.17 6.88
N THR A 16 24.97 11.48 8.16
CA THR A 16 24.25 10.84 9.25
C THR A 16 22.81 11.30 9.11
N ILE A 17 21.94 10.44 8.54
CA ILE A 17 20.50 10.68 8.56
C ILE A 17 20.12 10.69 10.03
N PRO A 18 19.64 11.82 10.59
CA PRO A 18 19.15 11.81 11.95
C PRO A 18 18.01 10.79 12.01
N ARG A 19 18.18 9.77 12.87
CA ARG A 19 17.08 8.98 13.43
C ARG A 19 16.27 9.90 14.35
N ASP A 20 15.78 11.01 13.83
CA ASP A 20 14.71 11.73 14.49
C ASP A 20 13.53 10.80 14.46
N ALA A 21 13.34 10.17 15.62
CA ALA A 21 12.11 9.67 16.18
C ALA A 21 10.94 9.88 15.23
N LEU A 22 10.55 8.79 14.58
CA LEU A 22 9.16 8.58 14.23
C LEU A 22 8.41 8.76 15.54
N VAL A 23 7.91 9.98 15.80
CA VAL A 23 6.79 10.14 16.71
C VAL A 23 5.78 9.14 16.18
N PRO A 24 5.34 8.12 16.96
CA PRO A 24 4.22 7.31 16.53
C PRO A 24 3.14 8.33 16.25
N SER A 25 2.77 8.48 14.98
CA SER A 25 1.52 9.12 14.63
C SER A 25 0.50 8.54 15.61
N ALA A 26 -0.27 9.37 16.32
CA ALA A 26 -1.34 8.86 17.19
C ALA A 26 -2.36 8.02 16.39
N GLU A 27 -2.26 8.07 15.06
CA GLU A 27 -3.10 7.38 14.10
C GLU A 27 -2.29 6.28 13.38
N TYR A 28 -2.92 5.12 13.20
CA TYR A 28 -2.36 4.07 12.36
C TYR A 28 -2.46 4.49 10.89
N ILE A 29 -1.32 4.65 10.20
CA ILE A 29 -1.25 5.17 8.82
C ILE A 29 -0.58 4.13 7.91
N TRP A 30 -1.16 3.93 6.73
CA TRP A 30 -0.61 3.09 5.67
C TRP A 30 0.04 3.94 4.60
N GLN A 31 1.24 3.55 4.17
CA GLN A 31 1.97 4.12 3.05
C GLN A 31 1.62 3.32 1.79
N VAL A 32 1.07 3.99 0.79
CA VAL A 32 0.81 3.42 -0.54
C VAL A 32 1.87 3.96 -1.49
N THR A 33 2.58 3.07 -2.17
CA THR A 33 3.69 3.43 -3.05
C THR A 33 3.56 2.76 -4.41
N SER A 34 4.15 3.38 -5.42
CA SER A 34 4.07 2.94 -6.81
C SER A 34 2.63 2.70 -7.28
N TRP A 35 1.70 3.54 -6.83
CA TRP A 35 0.29 3.40 -7.14
C TRP A 35 0.02 3.60 -8.62
N GLN A 36 -0.65 2.62 -9.22
CA GLN A 36 -1.19 2.68 -10.56
C GLN A 36 -2.49 1.88 -10.66
N ALA A 37 -3.44 2.40 -11.42
CA ALA A 37 -4.62 1.66 -11.84
C ALA A 37 -4.98 2.13 -13.24
N GLY A 38 -5.42 1.27 -14.16
CA GLY A 38 -5.72 1.68 -15.53
C GLY A 38 -6.91 0.97 -16.12
N LEU A 39 -7.46 1.54 -17.19
CA LEU A 39 -8.49 0.93 -18.02
C LEU A 39 -7.83 0.38 -19.28
N SER A 40 -7.96 -0.90 -19.54
CA SER A 40 -7.70 -1.46 -20.88
C SER A 40 -8.84 -1.00 -21.78
N HIS A 41 -8.50 -0.27 -22.85
CA HIS A 41 -9.43 0.39 -23.77
C HIS A 41 -10.55 -0.56 -24.22
N GLY A 42 -11.69 -0.50 -23.54
CA GLY A 42 -12.84 -1.37 -23.77
C GLY A 42 -13.72 -0.81 -24.88
N ASN A 43 -14.13 -1.67 -25.79
CA ASN A 43 -15.23 -1.40 -26.72
C ASN A 43 -16.48 -0.99 -25.90
N PRO A 44 -17.18 0.13 -26.21
CA PRO A 44 -18.37 0.58 -25.49
C PRO A 44 -19.52 -0.45 -25.43
N GLU A 45 -19.51 -1.45 -26.31
CA GLU A 45 -20.50 -2.54 -26.36
C GLU A 45 -20.06 -3.82 -25.61
N ALA A 46 -18.84 -3.86 -25.06
CA ALA A 46 -18.24 -4.99 -24.35
C ALA A 46 -17.83 -4.59 -22.92
N PRO A 47 -17.62 -5.55 -21.99
CA PRO A 47 -17.13 -5.20 -20.65
C PRO A 47 -15.75 -4.53 -20.74
N ILE A 48 -15.63 -3.35 -20.12
CA ILE A 48 -14.35 -2.67 -19.93
C ILE A 48 -13.56 -3.50 -18.92
N THR A 49 -12.27 -3.67 -19.14
CA THR A 49 -11.37 -4.30 -18.17
C THR A 49 -10.49 -3.24 -17.50
N ALA A 50 -10.33 -3.33 -16.19
CA ALA A 50 -9.48 -2.50 -15.35
C ALA A 50 -8.36 -3.33 -14.75
N TRP A 51 -7.28 -2.65 -14.34
CA TRP A 51 -6.19 -3.25 -13.59
C TRP A 51 -5.70 -2.29 -12.50
N TYR A 52 -5.08 -2.83 -11.46
CA TYR A 52 -4.39 -2.06 -10.44
C TYR A 52 -3.09 -2.73 -10.00
N ALA A 53 -2.14 -1.90 -9.56
CA ALA A 53 -0.86 -2.33 -9.06
C ALA A 53 -0.30 -1.27 -8.09
N PHE A 54 -0.11 -1.62 -6.83
CA PHE A 54 0.59 -0.80 -5.83
C PHE A 54 1.28 -1.65 -4.74
N SER A 55 2.23 -1.06 -4.02
CA SER A 55 2.73 -1.61 -2.75
C SER A 55 2.10 -0.84 -1.59
N ILE A 56 1.82 -1.54 -0.49
CA ILE A 56 1.25 -0.97 0.72
C ILE A 56 2.03 -1.44 1.94
N SER A 57 2.27 -0.55 2.89
CA SER A 57 2.99 -0.87 4.11
C SER A 57 2.53 -0.03 5.29
N ALA A 58 2.74 -0.54 6.49
CA ALA A 58 2.53 0.21 7.72
C ALA A 58 3.68 -0.06 8.67
N ALA A 59 4.08 0.97 9.42
CA ALA A 59 4.94 0.79 10.57
C ALA A 59 4.17 0.11 11.70
N GLU A 60 4.92 -0.49 12.64
CA GLU A 60 4.36 -0.99 13.89
C GLU A 60 3.63 0.14 14.63
N PHE A 61 2.51 -0.20 15.28
CA PHE A 61 1.64 0.76 15.96
C PHE A 61 1.09 0.20 17.27
N GLY A 62 0.98 1.06 18.28
CA GLY A 62 0.43 0.72 19.59
C GLY A 62 1.39 -0.10 20.47
N ASP A 63 0.96 -0.36 21.71
CA ASP A 63 1.73 -1.06 22.74
C ASP A 63 0.89 -2.20 23.35
N ASN A 64 1.55 -3.30 23.77
CA ASN A 64 0.93 -4.42 24.50
C ASN A 64 -0.36 -4.95 23.84
N SER A 65 -1.54 -4.64 24.42
CA SER A 65 -2.84 -5.13 23.99
C SER A 65 -3.41 -4.41 22.76
N SER A 66 -2.90 -3.23 22.42
CA SER A 66 -3.28 -2.50 21.20
C SER A 66 -2.27 -2.65 20.07
N HIS A 67 -1.23 -3.46 20.27
CA HIS A 67 -0.14 -3.66 19.34
C HIS A 67 -0.64 -4.20 17.99
N ILE A 68 -0.16 -3.58 16.91
CA ILE A 68 -0.35 -3.97 15.53
C ILE A 68 1.05 -4.06 14.90
N PRO A 69 1.46 -5.24 14.38
CA PRO A 69 2.78 -5.41 13.81
C PRO A 69 2.91 -4.66 12.48
N ALA A 70 4.15 -4.27 12.16
CA ALA A 70 4.47 -3.72 10.85
C ALA A 70 4.18 -4.73 9.74
N PHE A 71 3.78 -4.25 8.56
CA PHE A 71 3.59 -5.09 7.38
C PHE A 71 3.98 -4.38 6.09
N ALA A 72 4.28 -5.16 5.05
CA ALA A 72 4.47 -4.69 3.69
C ALA A 72 3.96 -5.74 2.69
N ALA A 73 3.19 -5.32 1.70
CA ALA A 73 2.60 -6.21 0.70
C ALA A 73 2.47 -5.52 -0.67
N ARG A 74 2.59 -6.33 -1.72
CA ARG A 74 2.35 -5.95 -3.11
C ARG A 74 0.96 -6.41 -3.55
N CYS A 75 0.12 -5.47 -3.97
CA CYS A 75 -1.23 -5.73 -4.43
C CYS A 75 -1.35 -5.54 -5.94
N THR A 76 -1.85 -6.57 -6.64
CA THR A 76 -2.18 -6.52 -8.06
C THR A 76 -3.50 -7.21 -8.31
N GLY A 77 -4.27 -6.72 -9.27
CA GLY A 77 -5.49 -7.37 -9.69
C GLY A 77 -6.13 -6.65 -10.86
N ASP A 78 -7.22 -7.25 -11.31
CA ASP A 78 -8.01 -6.82 -12.44
C ASP A 78 -9.50 -6.85 -12.11
N ALA A 79 -10.27 -6.08 -12.88
CA ALA A 79 -11.71 -5.97 -12.76
C ALA A 79 -12.33 -5.96 -14.14
N ASP A 80 -13.56 -6.44 -14.24
CA ASP A 80 -14.32 -6.48 -15.48
C ASP A 80 -15.78 -6.09 -15.24
N GLY A 81 -16.53 -5.99 -16.34
CA GLY A 81 -17.97 -5.72 -16.30
C GLY A 81 -18.35 -4.24 -16.37
N ARG A 82 -19.64 -4.00 -16.12
CA ARG A 82 -20.22 -2.65 -16.05
C ARG A 82 -21.35 -2.64 -15.00
N PRO A 83 -21.15 -2.02 -13.82
CA PRO A 83 -19.92 -1.32 -13.36
C PRO A 83 -18.70 -2.24 -13.20
N LEU A 84 -17.49 -1.66 -13.22
CA LEU A 84 -16.25 -2.41 -12.97
C LEU A 84 -16.24 -2.92 -11.53
N SER A 85 -15.99 -4.22 -11.36
CA SER A 85 -15.80 -4.80 -10.04
C SER A 85 -14.88 -6.00 -10.10
N SER A 86 -14.26 -6.33 -8.97
CA SER A 86 -13.47 -7.56 -8.86
C SER A 86 -13.82 -8.33 -7.60
N ASN A 87 -13.56 -9.64 -7.65
CA ASN A 87 -13.43 -10.42 -6.43
C ASN A 87 -12.25 -9.92 -5.60
N LEU A 88 -12.24 -10.33 -4.32
CA LEU A 88 -11.12 -10.06 -3.42
C LEU A 88 -9.88 -10.85 -3.87
N SER A 89 -8.77 -10.15 -4.09
CA SER A 89 -7.49 -10.73 -4.49
C SER A 89 -6.47 -10.58 -3.36
N SER A 90 -5.73 -11.65 -3.06
CA SER A 90 -4.69 -11.62 -2.03
C SER A 90 -3.44 -10.87 -2.53
N CYS A 91 -2.92 -9.98 -1.69
CA CYS A 91 -1.65 -9.30 -1.91
C CYS A 91 -0.47 -10.17 -1.45
N SER A 92 0.66 -10.07 -2.14
CA SER A 92 1.88 -10.83 -1.81
C SER A 92 2.69 -10.07 -0.77
N PHE A 93 2.94 -10.65 0.40
CA PHE A 93 3.80 -10.02 1.42
C PHE A 93 5.24 -9.87 0.91
N GLU A 94 5.84 -8.70 1.15
CA GLU A 94 7.19 -8.36 0.70
C GLU A 94 8.27 -8.75 1.74
N THR A 95 7.88 -9.06 2.99
CA THR A 95 8.80 -9.39 4.10
C THR A 95 8.48 -10.73 4.76
N THR A 96 9.53 -11.41 5.26
CA THR A 96 9.46 -12.67 6.04
C THR A 96 9.20 -12.47 7.54
N GLY A 97 8.66 -11.30 7.93
CA GLY A 97 8.40 -10.93 9.33
C GLY A 97 6.91 -10.77 9.67
N SER A 98 6.01 -11.24 8.80
CA SER A 98 4.57 -11.18 9.04
C SER A 98 4.22 -11.95 10.32
N ALA A 99 3.35 -11.39 11.16
CA ALA A 99 2.68 -12.19 12.19
C ALA A 99 2.00 -13.35 11.48
N SER A 100 2.21 -14.56 11.99
CA SER A 100 2.16 -15.87 11.32
C SER A 100 0.91 -16.19 10.49
N GLU A 101 -0.13 -15.37 10.55
CA GLU A 101 -1.43 -15.58 9.94
C GLU A 101 -2.05 -14.30 9.37
N SER A 102 -1.27 -13.24 9.16
CA SER A 102 -1.80 -11.98 8.62
C SER A 102 -2.11 -12.07 7.13
N ILE A 103 -3.19 -11.43 6.68
CA ILE A 103 -3.62 -11.41 5.27
C ILE A 103 -3.82 -9.96 4.83
N VAL A 104 -3.24 -9.59 3.68
CA VAL A 104 -3.58 -8.35 2.98
C VAL A 104 -4.28 -8.71 1.67
N SER A 105 -5.39 -8.05 1.38
CA SER A 105 -6.15 -8.28 0.15
C SER A 105 -6.71 -6.98 -0.42
N ALA A 106 -6.93 -6.93 -1.73
CA ALA A 106 -7.50 -5.78 -2.40
C ALA A 106 -8.53 -6.17 -3.47
N ARG A 107 -9.45 -5.25 -3.77
CA ARG A 107 -10.41 -5.39 -4.88
C ARG A 107 -10.86 -4.05 -5.42
N VAL A 108 -11.31 -4.06 -6.67
CA VAL A 108 -12.04 -2.93 -7.26
C VAL A 108 -13.49 -2.98 -6.79
N LEU A 109 -13.97 -1.86 -6.26
CA LEU A 109 -15.37 -1.66 -5.90
C LEU A 109 -16.17 -1.19 -7.12
N PRO A 110 -17.45 -1.60 -7.24
CA PRO A 110 -18.36 -1.08 -8.25
C PRO A 110 -18.38 0.45 -8.30
N ASN A 111 -18.16 1.01 -9.49
CA ASN A 111 -18.33 2.44 -9.76
C ASN A 111 -19.02 2.63 -11.13
N ASP A 112 -20.17 3.30 -11.13
CA ASP A 112 -20.97 3.56 -12.34
C ASP A 112 -20.42 4.70 -13.21
N GLU A 113 -19.58 5.56 -12.65
CA GLU A 113 -19.09 6.77 -13.33
C GLU A 113 -17.81 6.53 -14.15
N PHE A 114 -17.04 5.47 -13.86
CA PHE A 114 -15.78 5.08 -14.54
C PHE A 114 -14.72 6.20 -14.61
N SER A 115 -14.91 7.29 -13.88
CA SER A 115 -13.98 8.42 -13.79
C SER A 115 -12.80 8.08 -12.90
N GLN A 116 -13.03 7.29 -11.85
CA GLN A 116 -12.08 6.99 -10.80
C GLN A 116 -12.04 5.49 -10.47
N ALA A 117 -10.86 5.02 -10.09
CA ALA A 117 -10.59 3.73 -9.50
C ALA A 117 -10.96 3.76 -8.03
N HIS A 118 -11.95 2.94 -7.64
CA HIS A 118 -12.33 2.75 -6.25
C HIS A 118 -11.80 1.39 -5.82
N ILE A 119 -10.78 1.36 -4.98
CA ILE A 119 -10.13 0.11 -4.57
C ILE A 119 -10.19 0.00 -3.05
N ALA A 120 -10.78 -1.09 -2.58
CA ALA A 120 -10.76 -1.42 -1.16
C ALA A 120 -9.55 -2.30 -0.86
N VAL A 121 -8.85 -1.99 0.23
CA VAL A 121 -7.76 -2.78 0.78
C VAL A 121 -8.12 -3.22 2.19
N TYR A 122 -7.84 -4.48 2.49
CA TYR A 122 -8.14 -5.15 3.75
C TYR A 122 -6.85 -5.69 4.33
N TYR A 123 -6.64 -5.49 5.63
CA TYR A 123 -5.58 -6.12 6.41
C TYR A 123 -6.20 -6.82 7.60
N VAL A 124 -6.12 -8.16 7.61
CA VAL A 124 -6.64 -9.01 8.67
C VAL A 124 -5.46 -9.53 9.46
N LEU A 125 -5.42 -9.18 10.74
CA LEU A 125 -4.47 -9.69 11.73
C LEU A 125 -5.17 -10.78 12.53
N HIS A 126 -4.77 -12.03 12.28
CA HIS A 126 -5.18 -13.15 13.12
C HIS A 126 -4.27 -13.21 14.35
N SER A 127 -4.85 -13.62 15.47
CA SER A 127 -4.12 -13.90 16.69
C SER A 127 -3.91 -15.40 16.84
N ASP A 128 -2.68 -15.80 17.13
CA ASP A 128 -2.32 -17.18 17.47
C ASP A 128 -2.99 -17.66 18.79
N ASP A 129 -3.55 -16.72 19.56
CA ASP A 129 -4.31 -16.97 20.78
C ASP A 129 -5.82 -16.84 20.50
N GLU A 130 -6.54 -17.96 20.61
CA GLU A 130 -8.01 -18.06 20.41
C GLU A 130 -8.82 -17.13 21.34
N THR A 131 -8.21 -16.62 22.41
CA THR A 131 -8.85 -15.69 23.34
C THR A 131 -8.70 -14.21 22.95
N LYS A 132 -7.90 -13.91 21.92
CA LYS A 132 -7.72 -12.55 21.39
C LYS A 132 -8.52 -12.35 20.11
N THR A 133 -9.01 -11.13 19.95
CA THR A 133 -9.85 -10.73 18.82
C THR A 133 -9.04 -10.64 17.52
N THR A 134 -9.54 -11.27 16.45
CA THR A 134 -9.09 -11.00 15.07
C THR A 134 -9.37 -9.54 14.74
N ARG A 135 -8.35 -8.80 14.31
CA ARG A 135 -8.47 -7.37 14.01
C ARG A 135 -8.48 -7.17 12.50
N ASN A 136 -9.42 -6.36 12.02
CA ASN A 136 -9.57 -6.09 10.59
C ASN A 136 -9.51 -4.60 10.32
N PHE A 137 -8.62 -4.22 9.42
CA PHE A 137 -8.40 -2.84 9.02
C PHE A 137 -8.76 -2.69 7.57
N THR A 138 -9.53 -1.66 7.25
CA THR A 138 -10.01 -1.44 5.90
C THR A 138 -9.80 -0.02 5.45
N VAL A 139 -9.50 0.17 4.17
CA VAL A 139 -9.42 1.49 3.56
C VAL A 139 -9.96 1.44 2.15
N THR A 140 -10.64 2.51 1.72
CA THR A 140 -11.03 2.71 0.33
C THR A 140 -10.17 3.81 -0.28
N ILE A 141 -9.45 3.48 -1.34
CA ILE A 141 -8.64 4.39 -2.12
C ILE A 141 -9.47 4.81 -3.33
N VAL A 142 -9.59 6.12 -3.55
CA VAL A 142 -10.26 6.70 -4.72
C VAL A 142 -9.25 7.56 -5.45
N GLU A 143 -8.83 7.10 -6.62
CA GLU A 143 -7.84 7.77 -7.47
C GLU A 143 -8.31 7.78 -8.92
N ASP A 144 -7.84 8.74 -9.72
CA ASP A 144 -8.15 8.74 -11.15
C ASP A 144 -7.54 7.49 -11.81
N TRP A 145 -8.28 6.85 -12.72
CA TRP A 145 -7.68 5.83 -13.59
C TRP A 145 -6.50 6.45 -14.36
N ALA A 146 -5.41 5.72 -14.48
CA ALA A 146 -4.20 6.11 -15.20
C ALA A 146 -4.57 6.34 -16.66
N ARG A 147 -4.81 7.61 -16.99
CA ARG A 147 -4.88 8.09 -18.37
C ARG A 147 -3.47 8.38 -18.86
N GLU A 148 -2.64 9.04 -18.05
CA GLU A 148 -1.24 9.40 -18.40
C GLU A 148 -0.31 9.61 -17.19
N ARG A 149 -0.74 9.32 -15.95
CA ARG A 149 0.06 9.64 -14.75
C ARG A 149 1.11 8.55 -14.43
N PRO A 150 2.38 8.92 -14.17
CA PRO A 150 3.37 8.02 -13.59
C PRO A 150 2.91 7.43 -12.25
N PRO A 151 3.49 6.30 -11.80
CA PRO A 151 3.26 5.80 -10.46
C PRO A 151 3.53 6.89 -9.42
N HIS A 152 2.69 6.97 -8.40
CA HIS A 152 2.85 7.96 -7.33
C HIS A 152 2.60 7.35 -5.95
N ASN A 153 2.90 8.12 -4.92
CA ASN A 153 2.86 7.69 -3.53
C ASN A 153 1.94 8.60 -2.73
N PHE A 154 1.24 8.03 -1.76
CA PHE A 154 0.40 8.76 -0.81
C PHE A 154 0.20 7.94 0.46
N THR A 155 -0.47 8.54 1.44
CA THR A 155 -0.80 7.89 2.70
C THR A 155 -2.30 7.75 2.85
N VAL A 156 -2.73 6.67 3.49
CA VAL A 156 -4.13 6.46 3.83
C VAL A 156 -4.28 6.07 5.29
N LYS A 157 -5.42 6.43 5.86
CA LYS A 157 -5.79 6.07 7.22
C LYS A 157 -6.84 4.96 7.14
N PRO A 158 -6.52 3.72 7.52
CA PRO A 158 -7.52 2.67 7.62
C PRO A 158 -8.44 2.88 8.83
N ASP A 159 -9.64 2.33 8.72
CA ASP A 159 -10.56 2.16 9.84
C ASP A 159 -10.46 0.73 10.38
N GLU A 160 -10.37 0.58 11.71
CA GLU A 160 -10.51 -0.72 12.38
C GLU A 160 -12.00 -1.06 12.45
N VAL A 161 -12.36 -2.23 11.94
CA VAL A 161 -13.72 -2.77 11.97
C VAL A 161 -13.72 -3.92 12.97
N GLU A 162 -14.40 -3.72 14.10
CA GLU A 162 -14.67 -4.80 15.05
C GLU A 162 -15.56 -5.86 14.38
N ILE A 163 -15.14 -7.13 14.44
CA ILE A 163 -15.89 -8.29 13.95
C ILE A 163 -16.52 -9.01 15.14
#